data_AF-A0A3S5DZA8-F1
#
_entry.id   AF-A0A3S5DZA8-F1
#
_cell.length_a   1.000
_cell.length_b   1.000
_cell.length_c   1.000
_cell.angle_alpha   90.00
_cell.angle_beta   90.00
_cell.angle_gamma   90.00
#
_symmetry.space_group_name_H-M   'P 1'
#
loop_
_entity.id
_entity.type
_entity.pdbx_description
1 polymer ?
#
loop_
_entity_poly.entity_id
_entity_poly.type
_entity_poly.pdbx_seq_one_letter_code
_entity_poly.pdbx_strand_id
1 'polypeptide(L)'
;MMSKKITLLATLFLSLFFLTACMPDFESHFKPDETSSRASSKKQEKSEKEASSSKKSSKASSSKKEKKEFQTETSSSKKMEELPANASEAPKDKIYATGDSVVYYKKYDGGLKVHTPDFEGYTTKIVKKILGKPEKTHVDSNYMLETFSEKERENLVKLYQEGHLTEEQLHAFWAGVIDLAQTAQLEQTFTVFTYKEGQVQLVFKDDNLVYITPDPEVLYFN
;
A
#
# COMPACT_ATOMS: atom_id res chain seq x y z
N MET A 1 -8.63 -58.36 6.85
CA MET A 1 -8.96 -57.06 7.52
C MET A 1 -7.84 -56.00 7.43
N MET A 2 -6.63 -56.34 6.95
CA MET A 2 -5.49 -55.40 6.87
C MET A 2 -5.49 -54.48 5.63
N SER A 3 -6.10 -54.91 4.51
CA SER A 3 -6.04 -54.18 3.24
C SER A 3 -6.86 -52.87 3.24
N LYS A 4 -7.98 -52.81 3.96
CA LYS A 4 -8.82 -51.59 4.05
C LYS A 4 -8.14 -50.45 4.81
N LYS A 5 -7.31 -50.75 5.81
CA LYS A 5 -6.60 -49.73 6.60
C LYS A 5 -5.44 -49.10 5.82
N ILE A 6 -4.77 -49.87 4.97
CA ILE A 6 -3.67 -49.38 4.12
C ILE A 6 -4.21 -48.48 3.00
N THR A 7 -5.35 -48.81 2.39
CA THR A 7 -6.00 -47.96 1.39
C THR A 7 -6.49 -46.64 1.97
N LEU A 8 -6.96 -46.64 3.22
CA LEU A 8 -7.44 -45.44 3.91
C LEU A 8 -6.29 -44.53 4.37
N LEU A 9 -5.15 -45.11 4.76
CA LEU A 9 -3.93 -44.35 5.07
C LEU A 9 -3.30 -43.75 3.80
N ALA A 10 -3.31 -44.49 2.68
CA ALA A 10 -2.76 -44.03 1.40
C ALA A 10 -3.59 -42.90 0.78
N THR A 11 -4.92 -42.91 0.96
CA THR A 11 -5.79 -41.80 0.52
C THR A 11 -5.64 -40.56 1.39
N LEU A 12 -5.43 -40.72 2.70
CA LEU A 12 -5.16 -39.60 3.60
C LEU A 12 -3.81 -38.92 3.29
N PHE A 13 -2.74 -39.69 3.06
CA PHE A 13 -1.44 -39.13 2.67
C PHE A 13 -1.47 -38.43 1.30
N LEU A 14 -2.24 -38.94 0.34
CA LEU A 14 -2.37 -38.31 -0.98
C LEU A 14 -3.09 -36.95 -0.91
N SER A 15 -4.02 -36.77 0.03
CA SER A 15 -4.69 -35.48 0.25
C SER A 15 -3.80 -34.40 0.88
N LEU A 16 -2.78 -34.78 1.67
CA LEU A 16 -1.86 -33.83 2.30
C LEU A 16 -0.85 -33.22 1.29
N PHE A 17 -0.57 -33.89 0.17
CA PHE A 17 0.29 -33.35 -0.88
C PHE A 17 -0.39 -32.30 -1.78
N PHE A 18 -1.72 -32.17 -1.72
CA PHE A 18 -2.45 -31.13 -2.44
C PHE A 18 -2.64 -29.84 -1.65
N LEU A 19 -2.17 -29.75 -0.40
CA LEU A 19 -2.20 -28.50 0.37
C LEU A 19 -0.98 -27.58 0.11
N THR A 20 -0.07 -27.96 -0.79
CA THR A 20 1.14 -27.17 -1.10
C THR A 20 1.09 -26.57 -2.51
N ALA A 21 0.09 -25.74 -2.79
CA ALA A 21 0.03 -24.74 -3.87
C ALA A 21 -1.38 -24.14 -3.80
N CYS A 22 -1.63 -22.86 -3.57
CA CYS A 22 -0.90 -21.67 -3.97
C CYS A 22 -0.99 -20.66 -2.83
N MET A 23 0.12 -20.30 -2.21
CA MET A 23 0.28 -18.89 -1.85
C MET A 23 0.49 -18.21 -3.20
N PRO A 24 -0.43 -17.35 -3.66
CA PRO A 24 -0.15 -16.59 -4.87
C PRO A 24 1.14 -15.82 -4.61
N ASP A 25 2.07 -15.87 -5.58
CA ASP A 25 3.24 -15.02 -5.51
C ASP A 25 2.71 -13.57 -5.45
N PHE A 26 2.93 -12.90 -4.32
CA PHE A 26 2.52 -11.51 -4.10
C PHE A 26 2.98 -10.62 -5.27
N GLU A 27 4.14 -10.93 -5.83
CA GLU A 27 4.74 -10.27 -6.99
C GLU A 27 3.90 -10.37 -8.27
N SER A 28 3.05 -11.39 -8.41
CA SER A 28 2.16 -11.54 -9.57
C SER A 28 0.97 -10.57 -9.55
N HIS A 29 0.55 -10.10 -8.37
CA HIS A 29 -0.60 -9.20 -8.22
C HIS A 29 -0.32 -7.74 -8.61
N PHE A 30 0.97 -7.40 -8.74
CA PHE A 30 1.45 -6.05 -9.03
C PHE A 30 2.22 -5.94 -10.35
N LYS A 31 2.23 -6.99 -11.18
CA LYS A 31 2.82 -6.88 -12.51
C LYS A 31 1.96 -5.92 -13.34
N PRO A 32 2.52 -4.84 -13.89
CA PRO A 32 1.81 -4.05 -14.88
C PRO A 32 1.46 -4.94 -16.07
N ASP A 33 0.24 -4.82 -16.60
CA ASP A 33 -0.16 -5.54 -17.80
C ASP A 33 0.82 -5.20 -18.94
N GLU A 34 1.64 -6.16 -19.35
CA GLU A 34 2.44 -6.04 -20.56
C GLU A 34 1.52 -6.15 -21.78
N THR A 35 0.83 -5.06 -22.11
CA THR A 35 0.19 -4.91 -23.41
C THR A 35 0.80 -3.73 -24.17
N SER A 36 1.69 -4.10 -25.09
CA SER A 36 1.81 -3.56 -26.46
C SER A 36 3.27 -3.28 -26.81
N SER A 37 3.85 -4.30 -27.44
CA SER A 37 5.13 -4.35 -28.11
C SER A 37 5.51 -3.05 -28.84
N ARG A 38 6.53 -2.35 -28.33
CA ARG A 38 7.37 -1.49 -29.17
C ARG A 38 8.61 -2.29 -29.58
N ALA A 39 8.70 -2.54 -30.87
CA ALA A 39 9.68 -3.38 -31.52
C ALA A 39 11.12 -3.11 -31.05
N SER A 40 11.75 -4.15 -30.50
CA SER A 40 13.19 -4.21 -30.26
C SER A 40 13.90 -4.68 -31.53
N SER A 41 14.55 -3.73 -32.20
CA SER A 41 15.51 -4.03 -33.28
C SER A 41 16.82 -4.51 -32.67
N LYS A 42 17.13 -5.78 -32.92
CA LYS A 42 18.35 -6.49 -32.54
C LYS A 42 19.51 -6.19 -33.50
N LYS A 43 20.70 -5.83 -32.97
CA LYS A 43 22.10 -6.02 -33.47
C LYS A 43 22.99 -4.84 -33.04
N GLN A 44 24.28 -4.93 -32.71
CA GLN A 44 25.27 -6.01 -32.63
C GLN A 44 26.49 -5.47 -31.83
N GLU A 45 27.19 -6.36 -31.11
CA GLU A 45 28.64 -6.41 -30.80
C GLU A 45 29.59 -5.18 -30.77
N LYS A 46 30.25 -5.05 -29.61
CA LYS A 46 31.71 -5.26 -29.35
C LYS A 46 32.76 -4.14 -29.60
N SER A 47 33.51 -3.91 -28.51
CA SER A 47 34.94 -3.54 -28.35
C SER A 47 35.44 -2.09 -28.50
N GLU A 48 36.17 -1.72 -27.44
CA GLU A 48 37.52 -1.09 -27.42
C GLU A 48 37.70 0.44 -27.48
N LYS A 49 38.11 0.95 -26.29
CA LYS A 49 39.34 1.72 -25.97
C LYS A 49 39.49 3.21 -26.37
N GLU A 50 40.15 3.90 -25.43
CA GLU A 50 41.00 5.11 -25.52
C GLU A 50 40.38 6.52 -25.33
N ALA A 51 40.69 7.07 -24.15
CA ALA A 51 41.39 8.34 -23.86
C ALA A 51 41.09 9.65 -24.64
N SER A 52 40.78 10.72 -23.89
CA SER A 52 41.49 12.03 -23.83
C SER A 52 40.54 13.13 -23.29
N SER A 53 40.88 13.77 -22.15
CA SER A 53 41.37 15.16 -22.00
C SER A 53 40.48 16.25 -22.64
N SER A 54 40.19 17.44 -22.13
CA SER A 54 40.46 18.20 -20.90
C SER A 54 39.78 19.59 -21.04
N LYS A 55 39.57 20.31 -19.93
CA LYS A 55 39.42 21.81 -19.81
C LYS A 55 38.16 22.47 -20.42
N LYS A 56 37.58 23.61 -19.95
CA LYS A 56 37.76 24.55 -18.82
C LYS A 56 36.66 25.66 -18.95
N SER A 57 36.32 26.30 -17.82
CA SER A 57 35.82 27.70 -17.61
C SER A 57 34.42 28.16 -18.03
N SER A 58 33.59 28.39 -17.00
CA SER A 58 32.95 29.66 -16.59
C SER A 58 32.86 30.85 -17.56
N LYS A 59 31.62 31.40 -17.71
CA LYS A 59 31.31 32.82 -17.40
C LYS A 59 29.80 33.09 -17.32
N ALA A 60 29.42 33.88 -16.33
CA ALA A 60 28.08 34.40 -16.08
C ALA A 60 27.68 35.53 -17.06
N SER A 61 26.38 35.69 -17.30
CA SER A 61 25.78 37.02 -17.48
C SER A 61 24.30 37.01 -17.07
N SER A 62 23.96 38.02 -16.28
CA SER A 62 22.67 38.33 -15.67
C SER A 62 21.67 38.90 -16.67
N SER A 63 20.39 38.57 -16.53
CA SER A 63 19.31 39.50 -16.87
C SER A 63 18.12 39.30 -15.94
N LYS A 64 17.82 40.37 -15.19
CA LYS A 64 16.63 40.55 -14.36
C LYS A 64 15.38 40.42 -15.24
N LYS A 65 14.43 39.58 -14.82
CA LYS A 65 13.03 39.76 -15.15
C LYS A 65 12.20 39.32 -13.96
N GLU A 66 11.65 40.32 -13.27
CA GLU A 66 10.64 40.14 -12.24
C GLU A 66 9.48 39.32 -12.80
N LYS A 67 9.23 38.16 -12.19
CA LYS A 67 8.00 37.42 -12.37
C LYS A 67 7.59 36.99 -10.97
N LYS A 68 6.45 37.53 -10.53
CA LYS A 68 5.77 37.20 -9.27
C LYS A 68 5.88 35.69 -9.01
N GLU A 69 6.65 35.33 -8.00
CA GLU A 69 6.52 34.04 -7.33
C GLU A 69 5.11 34.00 -6.73
N PHE A 70 4.22 33.26 -7.39
CA PHE A 70 3.27 32.50 -6.60
C PHE A 70 4.14 31.52 -5.81
N GLN A 71 4.36 31.84 -4.54
CA GLN A 71 4.71 30.84 -3.56
C GLN A 71 3.51 29.90 -3.48
N THR A 72 3.49 28.92 -4.39
CA THR A 72 2.88 27.65 -4.04
C THR A 72 3.71 27.19 -2.86
N GLU A 73 3.14 27.32 -1.66
CA GLU A 73 3.56 26.59 -0.48
C GLU A 73 3.50 25.12 -0.90
N THR A 74 4.55 24.64 -1.56
CA THR A 74 4.89 23.23 -1.59
C THR A 74 5.09 22.95 -0.12
N SER A 75 4.04 22.42 0.53
CA SER A 75 4.10 21.88 1.86
C SER A 75 5.16 20.80 1.79
N SER A 76 6.41 21.23 1.99
CA SER A 76 7.55 20.39 2.23
C SER A 76 7.07 19.52 3.37
N SER A 77 6.80 18.25 3.04
CA SER A 77 6.51 17.18 3.97
C SER A 77 7.73 17.08 4.88
N LYS A 78 7.82 17.97 5.87
CA LYS A 78 8.77 17.86 6.95
C LYS A 78 8.42 16.54 7.59
N LYS A 79 9.29 15.55 7.39
CA LYS A 79 9.23 14.30 8.11
C LYS A 79 9.11 14.66 9.59
N MET A 80 7.96 14.35 10.17
CA MET A 80 7.72 14.55 11.59
C MET A 80 8.68 13.63 12.34
N GLU A 81 9.39 14.17 13.33
CA GLU A 81 10.41 13.42 14.06
C GLU A 81 9.77 12.31 14.91
N GLU A 82 8.55 12.53 15.38
CA GLU A 82 7.77 11.61 16.22
C GLU A 82 6.30 11.66 15.79
N LEU A 83 5.64 10.51 15.64
CA LEU A 83 4.21 10.44 15.35
C LEU A 83 3.39 10.75 16.61
N PRO A 84 2.16 11.28 16.50
CA PRO A 84 1.31 11.51 17.66
C PRO A 84 0.98 10.20 18.38
N ALA A 85 0.88 10.22 19.71
CA ALA A 85 0.54 9.01 20.45
C ALA A 85 -0.88 8.49 20.13
N ASN A 86 -1.80 9.40 19.81
CA ASN A 86 -3.19 9.08 19.45
C ASN A 86 -3.84 10.27 18.69
N ALA A 87 -5.05 10.08 18.19
CA ALA A 87 -5.80 11.08 17.42
C ALA A 87 -6.04 12.43 18.14
N SER A 88 -5.98 12.49 19.48
CA SER A 88 -6.20 13.74 20.21
C SER A 88 -5.00 14.69 20.17
N GLU A 89 -3.80 14.13 19.97
CA GLU A 89 -2.53 14.83 19.88
C GLU A 89 -2.12 15.14 18.42
N ALA A 90 -2.76 14.46 17.47
CA ALA A 90 -2.51 14.65 16.06
C ALA A 90 -3.00 16.01 15.54
N PRO A 91 -2.31 16.60 14.55
CA PRO A 91 -2.89 17.65 13.72
C PRO A 91 -4.22 17.20 13.08
N LYS A 92 -5.10 18.14 12.77
CA LYS A 92 -6.49 17.87 12.33
C LYS A 92 -6.73 18.15 10.85
N ASP A 93 -5.68 18.41 10.09
CA ASP A 93 -5.71 18.66 8.64
C ASP A 93 -5.84 17.36 7.83
N LYS A 94 -5.31 16.25 8.37
CA LYS A 94 -5.45 14.91 7.82
C LYS A 94 -5.30 13.86 8.91
N ILE A 95 -5.38 12.58 8.57
CA ILE A 95 -5.13 11.49 9.51
C ILE A 95 -3.62 11.29 9.63
N TYR A 96 -3.15 11.09 10.85
CA TYR A 96 -1.76 10.74 11.15
C TYR A 96 -1.73 9.34 11.75
N ALA A 97 -0.85 8.48 11.25
CA ALA A 97 -0.47 7.26 11.95
C ALA A 97 -0.03 7.60 13.38
N THR A 98 -0.26 6.68 14.31
CA THR A 98 -0.04 6.91 15.73
C THR A 98 1.03 5.99 16.32
N GLY A 99 1.60 6.39 17.45
CA GLY A 99 2.62 5.62 18.16
C GLY A 99 3.91 5.48 17.35
N ASP A 100 4.71 4.45 17.63
CA ASP A 100 6.01 4.26 16.97
C ASP A 100 5.92 3.44 15.68
N SER A 101 4.75 3.41 15.04
CA SER A 101 4.48 2.48 13.95
C SER A 101 5.26 2.85 12.68
N VAL A 102 6.23 2.00 12.34
CA VAL A 102 6.99 2.05 11.08
C VAL A 102 6.44 1.00 10.14
N VAL A 103 6.03 1.41 8.94
CA VAL A 103 5.55 0.45 7.93
C VAL A 103 6.71 -0.42 7.47
N TYR A 104 6.59 -1.73 7.63
CA TYR A 104 7.59 -2.66 7.13
C TYR A 104 6.96 -3.93 6.60
N TYR A 105 7.62 -4.49 5.58
CA TYR A 105 7.32 -5.79 5.01
C TYR A 105 8.62 -6.57 4.85
N LYS A 106 8.66 -7.80 5.38
CA LYS A 106 9.83 -8.67 5.24
C LYS A 106 9.39 -10.12 5.04
N LYS A 107 9.65 -10.65 3.85
CA LYS A 107 9.55 -12.08 3.53
C LYS A 107 10.85 -12.78 3.91
N TYR A 108 10.76 -13.98 4.47
CA TYR A 108 11.91 -14.83 4.81
C TYR A 108 11.53 -16.30 4.64
N ASP A 109 12.52 -17.19 4.73
CA ASP A 109 12.27 -18.62 4.58
C ASP A 109 11.30 -19.13 5.66
N GLY A 110 10.11 -19.54 5.23
CA GLY A 110 9.07 -20.08 6.10
C GLY A 110 8.15 -19.04 6.75
N GLY A 111 8.21 -17.75 6.37
CA GLY A 111 7.28 -16.78 6.94
C GLY A 111 7.32 -15.38 6.36
N LEU A 112 6.45 -14.56 6.94
CA LEU A 112 6.24 -13.17 6.59
C LEU A 112 6.13 -12.34 7.86
N LYS A 113 6.81 -11.21 7.92
CA LYS A 113 6.64 -10.20 8.96
C LYS A 113 6.13 -8.91 8.31
N VAL A 114 4.98 -8.42 8.78
CA VAL A 114 4.38 -7.17 8.31
C VAL A 114 4.00 -6.31 9.51
N HIS A 115 4.13 -5.01 9.34
CA HIS A 115 3.47 -4.03 10.20
C HIS A 115 2.89 -2.92 9.35
N THR A 116 1.64 -2.59 9.63
CA THR A 116 0.90 -1.46 9.05
C THR A 116 0.72 -0.41 10.13
N PRO A 117 0.44 0.86 9.76
CA PRO A 117 0.31 1.93 10.74
C PRO A 117 -0.82 1.69 11.74
N ASP A 118 -0.60 2.11 12.99
CA ASP A 118 -1.65 2.18 14.01
C ASP A 118 -2.42 3.51 13.90
N PHE A 119 -3.67 3.51 14.34
CA PHE A 119 -4.59 4.67 14.28
C PHE A 119 -5.34 4.88 15.60
N GLU A 120 -4.62 4.83 16.72
CA GLU A 120 -5.20 4.90 18.05
C GLU A 120 -6.05 6.17 18.24
N GLY A 121 -7.28 5.98 18.72
CA GLY A 121 -8.23 7.06 19.00
C GLY A 121 -8.95 7.64 17.79
N TYR A 122 -8.68 7.21 16.55
CA TYR A 122 -9.45 7.65 15.39
C TYR A 122 -10.79 6.93 15.30
N THR A 123 -11.84 7.57 15.82
CA THR A 123 -13.22 7.09 15.68
C THR A 123 -13.87 7.57 14.39
N THR A 124 -14.99 6.95 13.96
CA THR A 124 -15.72 7.44 12.78
C THR A 124 -16.13 8.91 12.91
N LYS A 125 -16.43 9.38 14.13
CA LYS A 125 -16.77 10.78 14.43
C LYS A 125 -15.58 11.71 14.21
N ILE A 126 -14.39 11.32 14.68
CA ILE A 126 -13.17 12.13 14.51
C ILE A 126 -12.78 12.17 13.04
N VAL A 127 -12.78 11.03 12.36
CA VAL A 127 -12.48 10.96 10.93
C VAL A 127 -13.43 11.84 10.12
N LYS A 128 -14.74 11.80 10.37
CA LYS A 128 -15.71 12.66 9.67
C LYS A 128 -15.49 14.15 9.92
N LYS A 129 -14.90 14.52 11.06
CA LYS A 129 -14.55 15.91 11.35
C LYS A 129 -13.32 16.37 10.56
N ILE A 130 -12.40 15.47 10.27
CA ILE A 130 -11.15 15.74 9.54
C ILE A 130 -11.40 15.68 8.03
N LEU A 131 -11.97 14.58 7.53
CA LEU A 131 -12.14 14.31 6.09
C LEU A 131 -13.53 14.69 5.55
N GLY A 132 -14.45 15.11 6.41
CA GLY A 132 -15.84 15.40 6.03
C GLY A 132 -16.73 14.15 5.98
N LYS A 133 -17.91 14.30 5.40
CA LYS A 133 -18.87 13.19 5.28
C LYS A 133 -18.39 12.22 4.19
N PRO A 134 -18.36 10.89 4.43
CA PRO A 134 -18.02 9.93 3.39
C PRO A 134 -19.05 9.92 2.27
N GLU A 135 -18.62 9.61 1.06
CA GLU A 135 -19.48 9.48 -0.11
C GLU A 135 -20.39 8.26 0.03
N LYS A 136 -19.82 7.14 0.46
CA LYS A 136 -20.57 5.92 0.79
C LYS A 136 -20.07 5.32 2.10
N THR A 137 -20.96 4.56 2.73
CA THR A 137 -20.67 3.76 3.91
C THR A 137 -21.16 2.35 3.64
N HIS A 138 -20.27 1.38 3.80
CA HIS A 138 -20.55 -0.04 3.61
C HIS A 138 -20.43 -0.76 4.95
N VAL A 139 -21.41 -1.58 5.30
CA VAL A 139 -21.42 -2.43 6.52
C VAL A 139 -21.67 -3.90 6.13
N ASP A 140 -21.52 -4.21 4.84
CA ASP A 140 -21.76 -5.52 4.27
C ASP A 140 -20.45 -6.30 4.20
N SER A 141 -20.40 -7.50 4.79
CA SER A 141 -19.23 -8.38 4.72
C SER A 141 -18.86 -8.75 3.29
N ASN A 142 -19.82 -8.82 2.36
CA ASN A 142 -19.51 -9.07 0.94
C ASN A 142 -18.71 -7.92 0.32
N TYR A 143 -18.98 -6.67 0.74
CA TYR A 143 -18.19 -5.54 0.29
C TYR A 143 -16.72 -5.68 0.72
N MET A 144 -16.46 -6.10 1.96
CA MET A 144 -15.09 -6.35 2.44
C MET A 144 -14.37 -7.42 1.62
N LEU A 145 -15.07 -8.51 1.31
CA LEU A 145 -14.47 -9.67 0.64
C LEU A 145 -14.19 -9.40 -0.85
N GLU A 146 -15.19 -8.90 -1.57
CA GLU A 146 -15.14 -8.86 -3.03
C GLU A 146 -14.75 -7.46 -3.54
N THR A 147 -15.25 -6.39 -2.92
CA THR A 147 -15.10 -5.04 -3.48
C THR A 147 -13.93 -4.26 -2.88
N PHE A 148 -13.80 -4.26 -1.54
CA PHE A 148 -12.77 -3.51 -0.83
C PHE A 148 -11.37 -3.94 -1.29
N SER A 149 -11.09 -5.24 -1.28
CA SER A 149 -9.78 -5.79 -1.65
C SER A 149 -9.40 -5.44 -3.10
N GLU A 150 -10.33 -5.58 -4.04
CA GLU A 150 -10.08 -5.27 -5.45
C GLU A 150 -9.82 -3.77 -5.66
N LYS A 151 -10.68 -2.92 -5.10
CA LYS A 151 -10.53 -1.47 -5.19
C LYS A 151 -9.26 -0.98 -4.51
N GLU A 152 -8.91 -1.56 -3.37
CA GLU A 152 -7.73 -1.14 -2.65
C GLU A 152 -6.45 -1.58 -3.34
N ARG A 153 -6.45 -2.75 -3.99
CA ARG A 153 -5.35 -3.14 -4.86
C ARG A 153 -5.11 -2.12 -5.97
N GLU A 154 -6.17 -1.65 -6.63
CA GLU A 154 -6.07 -0.62 -7.67
C GLU A 154 -5.49 0.69 -7.12
N ASN A 155 -5.98 1.14 -5.96
CA ASN A 155 -5.50 2.34 -5.27
C ASN A 155 -4.01 2.23 -4.92
N LEU A 156 -3.59 1.11 -4.32
CA LEU A 156 -2.22 0.87 -3.93
C LEU A 156 -1.26 0.78 -5.13
N VAL A 157 -1.66 0.09 -6.21
CA VAL A 157 -0.89 0.05 -7.47
C VAL A 157 -0.69 1.46 -8.01
N LYS A 158 -1.75 2.27 -8.04
CA LYS A 158 -1.69 3.64 -8.55
C LYS A 158 -0.74 4.49 -7.70
N LEU A 159 -0.88 4.48 -6.39
CA LEU A 159 -0.02 5.23 -5.46
C LEU A 159 1.45 4.82 -5.60
N TYR A 160 1.73 3.53 -5.81
CA TYR A 160 3.08 3.04 -6.09
C TYR A 160 3.62 3.58 -7.43
N GLN A 161 2.83 3.52 -8.49
CA GLN A 161 3.22 4.05 -9.81
C GLN A 161 3.45 5.56 -9.81
N GLU A 162 2.72 6.29 -8.96
CA GLU A 162 2.87 7.74 -8.75
C GLU A 162 4.06 8.09 -7.83
N GLY A 163 4.74 7.09 -7.25
CA GLY A 163 5.91 7.28 -6.38
C GLY A 163 5.56 7.69 -4.95
N HIS A 164 4.31 7.51 -4.52
CA HIS A 164 3.85 7.79 -3.16
C HIS A 164 4.13 6.64 -2.19
N LEU A 165 4.37 5.43 -2.70
CA LEU A 165 4.73 4.26 -1.89
C LEU A 165 6.05 3.68 -2.35
N THR A 166 6.84 3.16 -1.41
CA THR A 166 7.89 2.20 -1.72
C THR A 166 7.28 0.82 -1.98
N GLU A 167 8.06 -0.09 -2.58
CA GLU A 167 7.64 -1.48 -2.77
C GLU A 167 7.35 -2.18 -1.43
N GLU A 168 8.15 -1.91 -0.40
CA GLU A 168 7.92 -2.46 0.94
C GLU A 168 6.60 -1.95 1.54
N GLN A 169 6.29 -0.67 1.38
CA GLN A 169 5.03 -0.08 1.84
C GLN A 169 3.84 -0.68 1.07
N LEU A 170 3.94 -0.77 -0.26
CA LEU A 170 2.93 -1.40 -1.10
C LEU A 170 2.59 -2.81 -0.60
N HIS A 171 3.62 -3.63 -0.37
CA HIS A 171 3.43 -4.99 0.13
C HIS A 171 2.88 -5.04 1.55
N ALA A 172 3.31 -4.13 2.44
CA ALA A 172 2.78 -4.06 3.81
C ALA A 172 1.29 -3.72 3.83
N PHE A 173 0.87 -2.67 3.12
CA PHE A 173 -0.53 -2.27 3.03
C PHE A 173 -1.38 -3.36 2.36
N TRP A 174 -0.88 -3.99 1.29
CA TRP A 174 -1.61 -5.07 0.64
C TRP A 174 -1.80 -6.29 1.55
N ALA A 175 -0.77 -6.67 2.31
CA ALA A 175 -0.92 -7.73 3.30
C ALA A 175 -1.97 -7.39 4.37
N GLY A 176 -2.05 -6.12 4.81
CA GLY A 176 -3.11 -5.64 5.71
C GLY A 176 -4.51 -5.72 5.10
N VAL A 177 -4.66 -5.39 3.82
CA VAL A 177 -5.94 -5.54 3.09
C VAL A 177 -6.40 -6.99 3.07
N ILE A 178 -5.50 -7.92 2.73
CA ILE A 178 -5.81 -9.35 2.68
C ILE A 178 -6.19 -9.89 4.07
N ASP A 179 -5.47 -9.49 5.13
CA ASP A 179 -5.78 -9.89 6.50
C ASP A 179 -7.18 -9.43 6.93
N LEU A 180 -7.54 -8.18 6.62
CA LEU A 180 -8.87 -7.64 6.92
C LEU A 180 -9.98 -8.36 6.14
N ALA A 181 -9.78 -8.62 4.86
CA ALA A 181 -10.75 -9.32 4.02
C ALA A 181 -10.98 -10.76 4.49
N GLN A 182 -9.92 -11.47 4.89
CA GLN A 182 -10.02 -12.81 5.48
C GLN A 182 -10.69 -12.75 6.85
N THR A 183 -10.37 -11.76 7.67
CA THR A 183 -10.98 -11.55 8.98
C THR A 183 -12.49 -11.33 8.86
N ALA A 184 -12.95 -10.62 7.82
CA ALA A 184 -14.38 -10.40 7.55
C ALA A 184 -15.15 -11.70 7.23
N GLN A 185 -14.47 -12.75 6.75
CA GLN A 185 -15.10 -14.07 6.53
C GLN A 185 -15.43 -14.78 7.86
N LEU A 186 -14.76 -14.41 8.96
CA LEU A 186 -14.94 -15.00 10.28
C LEU A 186 -16.08 -14.33 11.08
N GLU A 187 -17.13 -13.89 10.39
CA GLU A 187 -18.30 -13.19 10.94
C GLU A 187 -17.97 -11.88 11.70
N GLN A 188 -16.80 -11.28 11.44
CA GLN A 188 -16.48 -9.96 11.96
C GLN A 188 -17.09 -8.87 11.07
N THR A 189 -17.77 -7.92 11.69
CA THR A 189 -18.40 -6.79 10.99
C THR A 189 -17.44 -5.61 10.94
N PHE A 190 -17.23 -5.09 9.75
CA PHE A 190 -16.46 -3.87 9.51
C PHE A 190 -17.35 -2.80 8.91
N THR A 191 -17.03 -1.54 9.18
CA THR A 191 -17.61 -0.40 8.47
C THR A 191 -16.55 0.17 7.53
N VAL A 192 -16.85 0.29 6.24
CA VAL A 192 -15.96 0.94 5.26
C VAL A 192 -16.54 2.27 4.84
N PHE A 193 -15.74 3.33 4.98
CA PHE A 193 -16.02 4.63 4.39
C PHE A 193 -15.24 4.78 3.10
N THR A 194 -15.91 5.31 2.07
CA THR A 194 -15.27 5.66 0.81
C THR A 194 -15.34 7.16 0.57
N TYR A 195 -14.25 7.69 0.02
CA TYR A 195 -14.08 9.07 -0.40
C TYR A 195 -13.41 9.10 -1.78
N LYS A 196 -13.50 10.24 -2.47
CA LYS A 196 -12.86 10.47 -3.78
C LYS A 196 -13.21 9.38 -4.80
N GLU A 197 -14.49 9.05 -4.89
CA GLU A 197 -15.01 8.00 -5.78
C GLU A 197 -14.41 6.61 -5.51
N GLY A 198 -14.03 6.33 -4.26
CA GLY A 198 -13.44 5.06 -3.83
C GLY A 198 -11.91 5.00 -3.96
N GLN A 199 -11.25 6.09 -4.35
CA GLN A 199 -9.79 6.20 -4.35
C GLN A 199 -9.20 6.25 -2.94
N VAL A 200 -10.02 6.57 -1.94
CA VAL A 200 -9.66 6.52 -0.52
C VAL A 200 -10.70 5.70 0.21
N GLN A 201 -10.25 4.63 0.87
CA GLN A 201 -11.06 3.71 1.66
C GLN A 201 -10.55 3.66 3.10
N LEU A 202 -11.46 3.75 4.07
CA LEU A 202 -11.15 3.65 5.50
C LEU A 202 -11.98 2.52 6.10
N VAL A 203 -11.34 1.59 6.81
CA VAL A 203 -12.00 0.45 7.45
C VAL A 203 -12.01 0.67 8.96
N PHE A 204 -13.18 0.50 9.56
CA PHE A 204 -13.40 0.61 10.99
C PHE A 204 -13.85 -0.72 11.56
N LYS A 205 -13.32 -1.04 12.74
CA LYS A 205 -13.75 -2.14 13.60
C LYS A 205 -14.18 -1.55 14.94
N ASP A 206 -15.41 -1.85 15.37
CA ASP A 206 -15.95 -1.36 16.64
C ASP A 206 -15.79 0.17 16.82
N ASP A 207 -16.08 0.93 15.75
CA ASP A 207 -15.89 2.40 15.63
C ASP A 207 -14.43 2.89 15.58
N ASN A 208 -13.42 2.03 15.70
CA ASN A 208 -12.00 2.38 15.62
C ASN A 208 -11.44 2.18 14.22
N LEU A 209 -10.70 3.17 13.70
CA LEU A 209 -9.99 3.05 12.43
C LEU A 209 -8.91 1.97 12.54
N VAL A 210 -8.94 0.99 11.63
CA VAL A 210 -7.95 -0.10 11.57
C VAL A 210 -7.19 -0.11 10.25
N TYR A 211 -7.68 0.62 9.24
CA TYR A 211 -7.02 0.76 7.95
C TYR A 211 -7.48 2.02 7.24
N ILE A 212 -6.57 2.63 6.49
CA ILE A 212 -6.83 3.73 5.57
C ILE A 212 -5.91 3.58 4.36
N THR A 213 -6.44 3.83 3.16
CA THR A 213 -5.63 3.94 1.93
C THR A 213 -4.49 4.93 2.15
N PRO A 214 -3.22 4.57 1.85
CA PRO A 214 -2.06 5.40 2.14
C PRO A 214 -1.86 6.54 1.13
N ASP A 215 -2.93 7.27 0.83
CA ASP A 215 -2.91 8.48 0.01
C ASP A 215 -2.36 9.65 0.85
N PRO A 216 -1.25 10.30 0.43
CA PRO A 216 -0.60 11.36 1.19
C PRO A 216 -1.46 12.62 1.37
N GLU A 217 -2.53 12.80 0.59
CA GLU A 217 -3.48 13.89 0.80
C GLU A 217 -4.30 13.71 2.09
N VAL A 218 -4.55 12.47 2.50
CA VAL A 218 -5.44 12.14 3.65
C VAL A 218 -4.74 11.42 4.79
N LEU A 219 -3.56 10.86 4.55
CA LEU A 219 -2.77 10.13 5.55
C LEU A 219 -1.32 10.64 5.59
N TYR A 220 -0.80 10.82 6.80
CA TYR A 220 0.62 10.90 7.08
C TYR A 220 1.07 9.64 7.84
N PHE A 221 2.16 9.01 7.40
CA PHE A 221 2.80 7.87 8.06
C PHE A 221 4.32 7.87 7.79
N ASN A 222 5.07 7.11 8.58
CA ASN A 222 6.54 7.01 8.49
C ASN A 222 7.02 5.77 7.74
#